data_AF-A0A9E5QLN5-F1
#
_entry.id   AF-A0A9E5QLN5-F1
#
_cell.length_a   1.000
_cell.length_b   1.000
_cell.length_c   1.000
_cell.angle_alpha   90.00
_cell.angle_beta   90.00
_cell.angle_gamma   90.00
#
_symmetry.space_group_name_H-M   'P 1'
#
loop_
_entity.id
_entity.type
_entity.pdbx_description
1 polymer ?
#
loop_
_entity_poly.entity_id
_entity_poly.type
_entity_poly.pdbx_seq_one_letter_code
_entity_poly.pdbx_strand_id
1 'polypeptide(L)'
;MSTHDLPTIRGWWRGADIDERRALGLSDDAATAAAHAERGEDRGHLARALGHAGVASHPGPDEPEDEAVAQALHRFVGATPSLLALVQADDLAGETSAVNLPGTDRERPNWRRRLSVDAADLWDTPVGSRAATDLAPDRGTGG
;
A
#
# COMPACT_ATOMS: atom_id res chain seq x y z
N MET A 1 -5.63 -0.01 -1.15
CA MET A 1 -5.35 1.21 -1.94
C MET A 1 -4.23 0.88 -2.89
N SER A 2 -4.55 0.34 -4.05
CA SER A 2 -3.63 -0.13 -5.11
C SER A 2 -4.49 -0.98 -6.08
N THR A 3 -3.92 -1.45 -7.18
CA THR A 3 -4.53 -2.41 -8.11
C THR A 3 -3.69 -3.68 -8.11
N HIS A 4 -4.14 -4.73 -8.79
CA HIS A 4 -3.34 -5.95 -8.92
C HIS A 4 -1.99 -5.73 -9.65
N ASP A 5 -1.85 -4.62 -10.37
CA ASP A 5 -0.64 -4.21 -11.09
C ASP A 5 0.27 -3.26 -10.30
N LEU A 6 -0.21 -2.75 -9.16
CA LEU A 6 0.53 -1.83 -8.31
C LEU A 6 1.07 -2.58 -7.08
N PRO A 7 2.16 -2.09 -6.47
CA PRO A 7 2.65 -2.61 -5.21
C PRO A 7 1.55 -2.57 -4.13
N THR A 8 1.64 -3.48 -3.16
CA THR A 8 0.85 -3.38 -1.92
C THR A 8 1.27 -2.12 -1.15
N ILE A 9 0.46 -1.64 -0.20
CA ILE A 9 0.85 -0.46 0.62
C ILE A 9 2.24 -0.65 1.23
N ARG A 10 2.47 -1.83 1.81
CA ARG A 10 3.73 -2.20 2.44
C ARG A 10 4.88 -2.32 1.45
N GLY A 11 4.63 -2.95 0.30
CA GLY A 11 5.61 -3.07 -0.77
C GLY A 11 6.03 -1.71 -1.32
N TRP A 12 5.05 -0.83 -1.53
CA TRP A 12 5.27 0.53 -2.00
C TRP A 12 6.06 1.35 -0.98
N TRP A 13 5.68 1.32 0.29
CA TRP A 13 6.39 2.09 1.32
C TRP A 13 7.86 1.68 1.41
N ARG A 14 8.14 0.39 1.28
CA ARG A 14 9.50 -0.19 1.37
C ARG A 14 10.31 -0.11 0.08
N GLY A 15 9.70 0.20 -1.06
CA GLY A 15 10.39 0.12 -2.36
C GLY A 15 10.61 -1.30 -2.88
N ALA A 16 9.84 -2.27 -2.40
CA ALA A 16 10.03 -3.69 -2.73
C ALA A 16 9.83 -3.98 -4.23
N ASP A 17 8.94 -3.25 -4.89
CA ASP A 17 8.71 -3.33 -6.33
C ASP A 17 9.92 -2.83 -7.15
N ILE A 18 10.61 -1.79 -6.65
CA ILE A 18 11.82 -1.25 -7.25
C ILE A 18 12.96 -2.25 -7.12
N ASP A 19 13.14 -2.81 -5.92
CA ASP A 19 14.17 -3.81 -5.63
C ASP A 19 13.94 -5.10 -6.41
N GLU A 20 12.69 -5.55 -6.54
CA GLU A 20 12.32 -6.72 -7.34
C GLU A 20 12.66 -6.49 -8.82
N ARG A 21 12.35 -5.31 -9.39
CA ARG A 21 12.74 -4.98 -10.78
C ARG A 21 14.24 -5.04 -10.99
N ARG A 22 15.03 -4.51 -10.05
CA ARG A 22 16.50 -4.59 -10.10
C ARG A 22 16.96 -6.05 -10.04
N ALA A 23 16.43 -6.84 -9.11
CA ALA A 23 16.81 -8.23 -8.94
C ALA A 23 16.51 -9.10 -10.17
N LEU A 24 15.46 -8.76 -10.93
CA LEU A 24 15.10 -9.41 -12.19
C LEU A 24 15.87 -8.86 -13.41
N GLY A 25 16.78 -7.90 -13.22
CA GLY A 25 17.56 -7.30 -14.31
C GLY A 25 16.76 -6.36 -15.22
N LEU A 26 15.60 -5.88 -14.75
CA LEU A 26 14.71 -4.98 -15.50
C LEU A 26 15.03 -3.51 -15.28
N SER A 27 15.95 -3.21 -14.36
CA SER A 27 16.42 -1.88 -14.03
C SER A 27 17.91 -1.94 -13.71
N ASP A 28 18.68 -0.96 -14.17
CA ASP A 28 20.07 -0.79 -13.78
C ASP A 28 20.19 -0.05 -12.43
N ASP A 29 21.41 0.04 -11.91
CA ASP A 29 21.70 0.66 -10.62
C ASP A 29 21.31 2.15 -10.57
N ALA A 30 21.48 2.87 -11.68
CA ALA A 30 21.19 4.30 -11.75
C ALA A 30 19.67 4.55 -11.77
N ALA A 31 18.94 3.81 -12.59
CA ALA A 31 17.48 3.86 -12.65
C ALA A 31 16.85 3.40 -11.33
N THR A 32 17.40 2.37 -10.69
CA THR A 32 16.95 1.91 -9.36
C THR A 32 17.14 2.99 -8.30
N ALA A 33 18.31 3.64 -8.27
CA ALA A 33 18.58 4.72 -7.32
C ALA A 33 17.64 5.92 -7.54
N ALA A 34 17.40 6.29 -8.80
CA ALA A 34 16.46 7.36 -9.15
C ALA A 34 15.02 7.03 -8.70
N ALA A 35 14.56 5.80 -8.93
CA ALA A 35 13.22 5.37 -8.52
C ALA A 35 13.04 5.38 -6.99
N HIS A 36 14.08 5.01 -6.23
CA HIS A 36 14.05 5.11 -4.76
C HIS A 36 14.04 6.56 -4.27
N ALA A 37 14.74 7.46 -4.96
CA ALA A 37 14.70 8.89 -4.64
C ALA A 37 13.30 9.48 -4.89
N GLU A 38 12.70 9.18 -6.05
CA GLU A 38 11.32 9.57 -6.38
C GLU A 38 10.32 9.01 -5.36
N ARG A 39 10.48 7.74 -4.96
CA ARG A 39 9.67 7.13 -3.89
C ARG A 39 9.77 7.89 -2.58
N GLY A 40 10.95 8.39 -2.22
CA GLY A 40 11.15 9.23 -1.04
C GLY A 40 10.38 10.55 -1.12
N GLU A 41 10.41 11.23 -2.27
CA GLU A 41 9.63 12.45 -2.52
C GLU A 41 8.12 12.19 -2.43
N ASP A 42 7.64 11.09 -3.03
CA ASP A 42 6.24 10.67 -2.97
C ASP A 42 5.77 10.39 -1.54
N ARG A 43 6.59 9.71 -0.72
CA ARG A 43 6.29 9.51 0.71
C ARG A 43 6.16 10.85 1.44
N GLY A 44 7.01 11.83 1.11
CA GLY A 44 6.91 13.19 1.63
C GLY A 44 5.62 13.91 1.20
N HIS A 45 5.20 13.73 -0.05
CA HIS A 45 3.94 14.27 -0.56
C HIS A 45 2.73 13.64 0.15
N LEU A 46 2.74 12.32 0.29
CA LEU A 46 1.69 11.57 0.97
C LEU A 46 1.60 11.97 2.45
N ALA A 47 2.72 12.05 3.17
CA ALA A 47 2.75 12.47 4.57
C ALA A 47 2.11 13.85 4.76
N ARG A 48 2.43 14.81 3.87
CA ARG A 48 1.78 16.13 3.88
C ARG A 48 0.28 16.03 3.65
N ALA A 49 -0.17 15.26 2.67
CA ALA A 49 -1.60 15.09 2.39
C ALA A 49 -2.37 14.48 3.58
N LEU A 50 -1.80 13.45 4.21
CA LEU A 50 -2.36 12.83 5.41
C LEU A 50 -2.44 13.82 6.59
N GLY A 51 -1.41 14.65 6.77
CA GLY A 51 -1.40 15.71 7.78
C GLY A 51 -2.46 16.78 7.54
N HIS A 52 -2.65 17.24 6.29
CA HIS A 52 -3.69 18.22 5.95
C HIS A 52 -5.10 17.66 6.16
N ALA A 53 -5.31 16.36 5.93
CA ALA A 53 -6.59 15.70 6.18
C ALA A 53 -6.85 15.43 7.66
N GLY A 54 -5.88 15.62 8.55
CA GLY A 54 -6.02 15.35 9.99
C GLY A 54 -6.18 13.86 10.33
N VAL A 55 -5.85 12.96 9.41
CA VAL A 55 -6.07 11.50 9.57
C VAL A 55 -4.84 10.73 10.08
N ALA A 56 -3.71 11.44 10.24
CA ALA A 56 -2.46 10.86 10.71
C ALA A 56 -1.83 11.71 11.81
N SER A 57 -1.33 11.04 12.86
CA SER A 57 -0.40 11.66 13.81
C SER A 57 1.05 11.55 13.35
N HIS A 58 1.40 10.59 12.48
CA HIS A 58 2.67 10.33 11.77
C HIS A 58 2.32 9.29 10.65
N PRO A 59 2.94 9.32 9.45
CA PRO A 59 4.36 8.97 9.33
C PRO A 59 5.19 10.03 8.59
N GLY A 60 6.38 10.31 9.11
CA GLY A 60 7.40 11.01 8.35
C GLY A 60 7.85 10.17 7.14
N PRO A 61 8.42 10.79 6.09
CA PRO A 61 8.84 10.09 4.86
C PRO A 61 9.91 9.00 5.10
N ASP A 62 10.60 9.07 6.24
CA ASP A 62 11.67 8.16 6.65
C ASP A 62 11.26 7.20 7.78
N GLU A 63 9.99 7.22 8.18
CA GLU A 63 9.52 6.30 9.22
C GLU A 63 9.43 4.86 8.71
N PRO A 64 9.76 3.88 9.57
CA PRO A 64 9.60 2.48 9.21
C PRO A 64 8.14 2.22 8.84
N GLU A 65 7.94 1.35 7.85
CA GLU A 65 6.60 0.87 7.58
C GLU A 65 6.08 0.09 8.79
N ASP A 66 4.96 0.54 9.31
CA ASP A 66 4.17 -0.11 10.36
C ASP A 66 2.68 -0.10 9.98
N GLU A 67 1.85 -0.70 10.83
CA GLU A 67 0.41 -0.75 10.60
C GLU A 67 -0.24 0.65 10.55
N ALA A 68 0.40 1.68 11.11
CA ALA A 68 -0.16 3.03 11.17
C ALA A 68 -0.20 3.69 9.78
N VAL A 69 0.77 3.39 8.90
CA VAL A 69 0.75 3.83 7.49
C VAL A 69 -0.51 3.34 6.78
N ALA A 70 -0.79 2.04 6.86
CA ALA A 70 -1.96 1.44 6.22
C ALA A 70 -3.27 1.99 6.80
N GLN A 71 -3.36 2.15 8.12
CA GLN A 71 -4.52 2.72 8.78
C GLN A 71 -4.75 4.20 8.39
N ALA A 72 -3.70 5.02 8.33
CA ALA A 72 -3.79 6.42 7.90
C ALA A 72 -4.27 6.55 6.46
N LEU A 73 -3.78 5.68 5.57
CA LEU A 73 -4.23 5.59 4.18
C LEU A 73 -5.69 5.18 4.07
N HIS A 74 -6.13 4.17 4.83
CA HIS A 74 -7.53 3.76 4.89
C HIS A 74 -8.43 4.90 5.38
N ARG A 75 -8.04 5.62 6.45
CA ARG A 75 -8.79 6.80 6.92
C ARG A 75 -8.84 7.91 5.89
N PHE A 76 -7.72 8.20 5.24
CA PHE A 76 -7.65 9.21 4.19
C PHE A 76 -8.61 8.92 3.04
N VAL A 77 -8.66 7.66 2.57
CA VAL A 77 -9.63 7.24 1.55
C VAL A 77 -11.06 7.19 2.07
N GLY A 78 -11.25 6.76 3.32
CA GLY A 78 -12.55 6.75 3.99
C GLY A 78 -13.19 8.15 4.06
N ALA A 79 -12.38 9.19 4.26
CA ALA A 79 -12.80 10.58 4.33
C ALA A 79 -13.09 11.25 2.97
N THR A 80 -12.82 10.57 1.85
CA THR A 80 -13.15 11.11 0.52
C THR A 80 -14.66 11.03 0.23
N PRO A 81 -15.21 11.93 -0.61
CA PRO A 81 -16.62 11.88 -1.03
C PRO A 81 -16.91 10.75 -2.05
N SER A 82 -15.99 9.79 -2.22
CA SER A 82 -16.18 8.66 -3.15
C SER A 82 -17.27 7.72 -2.64
N LEU A 83 -18.23 7.39 -3.53
CA LEU A 83 -19.35 6.50 -3.23
C LEU A 83 -18.91 5.07 -2.84
N LEU A 84 -17.76 4.62 -3.34
CA LEU A 84 -17.18 3.31 -3.06
C LEU A 84 -15.71 3.47 -2.68
N ALA A 85 -15.26 2.72 -1.67
CA ALA A 85 -13.84 2.42 -1.51
C ALA A 85 -13.64 0.93 -1.39
N LEU A 86 -12.46 0.50 -1.83
CA LEU A 86 -12.04 -0.89 -1.86
C LEU A 86 -10.73 -1.01 -1.07
N VAL A 87 -10.63 -2.07 -0.28
CA VAL A 87 -9.39 -2.51 0.35
C VAL A 87 -8.95 -3.81 -0.30
N GLN A 88 -7.65 -3.95 -0.57
CA GLN A 88 -7.12 -5.17 -1.18
C GLN A 88 -6.80 -6.19 -0.10
N ALA A 89 -7.07 -7.46 -0.39
CA ALA A 89 -6.74 -8.56 0.52
C ALA A 89 -5.23 -8.61 0.82
N ASP A 90 -4.37 -8.27 -0.14
CA ASP A 90 -2.92 -8.15 0.04
C ASP A 90 -2.55 -7.13 1.13
N ASP A 91 -3.23 -5.97 1.15
CA ASP A 91 -3.02 -4.94 2.18
C ASP A 91 -3.50 -5.45 3.55
N LEU A 92 -4.67 -6.12 3.60
CA LEU A 92 -5.19 -6.72 4.84
C LEU A 92 -4.26 -7.81 5.37
N ALA A 93 -3.67 -8.62 4.50
CA ALA A 93 -2.72 -9.68 4.84
C ALA A 93 -1.30 -9.16 5.17
N GLY A 94 -1.02 -7.85 4.99
CA GLY A 94 0.30 -7.29 5.25
C GLY A 94 1.37 -7.76 4.25
N GLU A 95 0.96 -8.11 3.04
CA GLU A 95 1.84 -8.61 1.99
C GLU A 95 2.81 -7.53 1.53
N THR A 96 4.05 -7.92 1.23
CA THR A 96 5.06 -6.97 0.72
C THR A 96 5.24 -7.07 -0.80
N SER A 97 4.93 -8.22 -1.41
CA SER A 97 5.10 -8.44 -2.85
C SER A 97 3.74 -8.48 -3.56
N ALA A 98 3.65 -7.76 -4.68
CA ALA A 98 2.46 -7.74 -5.51
C ALA A 98 2.25 -9.06 -6.27
N VAL A 99 0.98 -9.41 -6.48
CA VAL A 99 0.59 -10.60 -7.25
C VAL A 99 1.02 -10.54 -8.72
N ASN A 100 1.17 -9.33 -9.29
CA ASN A 100 1.69 -9.08 -10.63
C ASN A 100 2.75 -7.97 -10.61
N LEU A 101 3.74 -8.08 -11.49
CA LEU A 101 4.72 -7.01 -11.75
C LEU A 101 4.71 -6.71 -13.26
N PRO A 102 4.12 -5.59 -13.70
CA PRO A 102 4.05 -5.26 -15.11
C PRO A 102 5.43 -5.22 -15.78
N GLY A 103 5.52 -5.74 -17.00
CA GLY A 103 6.78 -5.87 -17.73
C GLY A 103 7.58 -7.12 -17.38
N THR A 104 6.94 -8.12 -16.75
CA THR A 104 7.50 -9.47 -16.56
C THR A 104 6.59 -10.53 -17.14
N ASP A 105 7.18 -11.60 -17.65
CA ASP A 105 6.52 -12.83 -18.10
C ASP A 105 7.09 -14.04 -17.35
N ARG A 106 8.32 -14.47 -17.70
CA ARG A 106 8.94 -15.69 -17.14
C ARG A 106 9.87 -15.43 -15.97
N GLU A 107 10.18 -14.16 -15.70
CA GLU A 107 11.11 -13.72 -14.68
C GLU A 107 10.58 -13.99 -13.27
N ARG A 108 9.25 -14.02 -13.10
CA ARG A 108 8.59 -14.26 -11.81
C ARG A 108 7.24 -14.97 -12.00
N PRO A 109 6.70 -15.63 -10.96
CA PRO A 109 5.42 -16.33 -11.04
C PRO A 109 4.23 -15.36 -10.86
N ASN A 110 4.00 -14.46 -11.81
CA ASN A 110 2.84 -13.57 -11.81
C ASN A 110 1.52 -14.36 -11.70
N TRP A 111 0.55 -13.81 -10.98
CA TRP A 111 -0.79 -14.40 -10.77
C TRP A 111 -0.81 -15.71 -9.99
N ARG A 112 0.31 -16.10 -9.38
CA ARG A 112 0.45 -17.40 -8.69
C ARG A 112 0.73 -17.25 -7.19
N ARG A 113 0.97 -16.02 -6.70
CA ARG A 113 1.16 -15.75 -5.28
C ARG A 113 -0.15 -15.99 -4.53
N ARG A 114 -0.08 -16.73 -3.43
CA ARG A 114 -1.18 -16.90 -2.47
C ARG A 114 -0.96 -15.98 -1.28
N LEU A 115 -2.06 -15.57 -0.63
CA LEU A 115 -2.00 -14.86 0.64
C LEU A 115 -1.28 -15.71 1.69
N SER A 116 -0.53 -15.04 2.55
CA SER A 116 0.19 -15.62 3.69
C SER A 116 -0.73 -16.00 4.85
N VAL A 117 -1.98 -15.54 4.82
CA VAL A 117 -3.06 -15.86 5.76
C VAL A 117 -4.26 -16.44 5.02
N ASP A 118 -5.08 -17.21 5.73
CA ASP A 118 -6.33 -17.70 5.17
C ASP A 118 -7.34 -16.56 5.01
N ALA A 119 -8.20 -16.68 3.99
CA ALA A 119 -9.17 -15.63 3.67
C ALA A 119 -10.15 -15.34 4.82
N ALA A 120 -10.44 -16.35 5.64
CA ALA A 120 -11.31 -16.21 6.81
C ALA A 120 -10.67 -15.32 7.90
N ASP A 121 -9.34 -15.31 7.98
CA ASP A 121 -8.58 -14.64 9.05
C ASP A 121 -8.14 -13.22 8.65
N LEU A 122 -8.47 -12.77 7.43
CA LEU A 122 -8.08 -11.44 6.92
C LEU A 122 -8.54 -10.30 7.81
N TRP A 123 -9.67 -10.45 8.49
CA TRP A 123 -10.23 -9.44 9.39
C TRP A 123 -9.63 -9.49 10.80
N ASP A 124 -8.89 -10.55 11.12
CA ASP A 124 -8.23 -10.72 12.42
C ASP A 124 -6.76 -10.27 12.37
N THR A 125 -6.24 -9.89 11.20
CA THR A 125 -4.90 -9.33 11.08
C THR A 125 -4.80 -7.94 11.74
N PRO A 126 -3.59 -7.48 12.10
CA PRO A 126 -3.40 -6.14 12.67
C PRO A 126 -3.96 -5.00 11.79
N VAL A 127 -3.82 -5.11 10.46
CA VAL A 127 -4.39 -4.13 9.52
C VAL A 127 -5.90 -4.36 9.31
N GLY A 128 -6.31 -5.61 9.15
CA GLY A 128 -7.70 -5.96 8.83
C GLY A 128 -8.70 -5.69 9.93
N SER A 129 -8.32 -5.90 11.18
CA SER A 129 -9.17 -5.62 12.35
C SER A 129 -9.56 -4.15 12.49
N ARG A 130 -8.82 -3.24 11.84
CA ARG A 130 -9.10 -1.80 11.83
C ARG A 130 -9.65 -1.28 10.50
N ALA A 131 -9.42 -1.99 9.40
CA ALA A 131 -9.73 -1.51 8.05
C ALA A 131 -11.20 -1.08 7.88
N ALA A 132 -12.15 -1.84 8.43
CA ALA A 132 -13.57 -1.48 8.35
C ALA A 132 -13.89 -0.17 9.08
N THR A 133 -13.35 0.02 10.29
CA THR A 133 -13.53 1.24 11.07
C THR A 133 -12.84 2.43 10.42
N ASP A 134 -11.62 2.25 9.92
CA ASP A 134 -10.85 3.32 9.29
C ASP A 134 -11.50 3.80 7.97
N LEU A 135 -12.19 2.92 7.24
CA LEU A 135 -12.87 3.27 5.98
C LEU A 135 -14.29 3.83 6.15
N ALA A 136 -14.88 3.72 7.34
CA ALA A 136 -16.29 4.05 7.60
C ALA A 136 -16.64 5.46 8.14
N PRO A 137 -15.73 6.34 8.62
CA PRO A 137 -16.12 7.32 9.64
C PRO A 137 -17.15 8.38 9.23
N ASP A 138 -17.35 8.68 7.94
CA ASP A 138 -18.29 9.73 7.49
C ASP A 138 -19.18 9.35 6.29
N ARG A 139 -19.32 8.06 5.97
CA ARG A 139 -20.14 7.62 4.82
C ARG A 139 -21.64 7.55 5.08
N GLY A 140 -22.09 7.91 6.29
CA GLY A 140 -23.46 7.74 6.77
C GLY A 140 -24.25 9.03 7.04
N THR A 141 -23.68 10.22 6.87
CA THR A 141 -24.37 11.50 7.18
C THR A 141 -24.63 12.31 5.92
N GLY A 142 -25.45 11.77 5.02
CA GLY A 142 -26.07 12.51 3.93
C GLY A 142 -27.58 12.29 3.98
N GLY A 143 -28.25 13.02 4.87
CA GLY A 143 -29.71 13.10 4.97
C GLY A 143 -30.16 14.55 4.81
#